data_AF-A0A972KDC8-F1
#
_entry.id   AF-A0A972KDC8-F1
#
_cell.length_a   1.000
_cell.length_b   1.000
_cell.length_c   1.000
_cell.angle_alpha   90.00
_cell.angle_beta   90.00
_cell.angle_gamma   90.00
#
_symmetry.space_group_name_H-M   'P 1'
#
loop_
_entity.id
_entity.type
_entity.pdbx_description
1 polymer ?
#
loop_
_entity_poly.entity_id
_entity_poly.type
_entity_poly.pdbx_seq_one_letter_code
_entity_poly.pdbx_strand_id
1 'polypeptide(L)'
;MGDFWTTLGLVPVQRPADVTWALGWTGDTNHGRDQASAASLYRSWEDRFGAYIVRLGFAEVVLSVARPPTELSEARLVALEHYAWCPTLDEHGVDIEEYATSLLDSNSWGCWWD
;
A
#
# COMPACT_ATOMS: atom_id res chain seq x y z
N MET A 1 6.12 25.15 9.44
CA MET A 1 6.35 23.92 8.66
C MET A 1 7.22 23.05 9.55
N GLY A 2 6.61 22.13 10.29
CA GLY A 2 7.32 21.35 11.31
C GLY A 2 8.06 20.18 10.67
N ASP A 3 9.28 19.92 11.12
CA ASP A 3 10.04 18.73 10.75
C ASP A 3 9.20 17.48 11.05
N PHE A 4 8.77 16.76 10.01
CA PHE A 4 8.22 15.42 10.18
C PHE A 4 9.40 14.50 10.47
N TRP A 5 9.64 14.23 11.75
CA TRP A 5 10.69 13.31 12.17
C TRP A 5 10.38 11.90 11.64
N THR A 6 11.10 11.48 10.61
CA THR A 6 11.12 10.06 10.20
C THR A 6 11.87 9.28 11.28
N THR A 7 11.14 8.42 12.00
CA THR A 7 11.71 7.53 13.02
C THR A 7 11.76 6.11 12.48
N LEU A 8 12.86 5.41 12.72
CA LEU A 8 12.97 3.98 12.43
C LEU A 8 12.57 3.18 13.67
N GLY A 9 11.62 2.26 13.52
CA GLY A 9 11.16 1.36 14.58
C GLY A 9 11.15 -0.08 14.11
N LEU A 10 11.30 -1.01 15.07
CA LEU A 10 11.09 -2.44 14.84
C LEU A 10 9.78 -2.84 15.52
N VAL A 11 8.89 -3.47 14.77
CA VAL A 11 7.58 -3.92 15.26
C VAL A 11 7.58 -5.45 15.30
N PRO A 12 7.43 -6.07 16.48
CA PRO A 12 7.38 -7.52 16.58
C PRO A 12 6.04 -8.03 16.03
N VAL A 13 6.09 -8.72 14.89
CA VAL A 13 4.94 -9.37 14.27
C VAL A 13 5.30 -10.78 13.80
N GLN A 14 4.34 -11.71 13.84
CA GLN A 14 4.54 -13.04 13.27
C GLN A 14 4.52 -13.03 11.73
N ARG A 15 3.82 -12.04 11.15
CA ARG A 15 3.73 -11.82 9.72
C ARG A 15 3.89 -10.32 9.42
N PRO A 16 4.80 -9.91 8.52
CA PRO A 16 5.02 -8.51 8.15
C PRO A 16 3.75 -7.71 7.82
N ALA A 17 2.78 -8.29 7.10
CA ALA A 17 1.52 -7.61 6.77
C ALA A 17 0.67 -7.20 7.99
N ASP A 18 0.93 -7.76 9.18
CA ASP A 18 0.17 -7.45 10.40
C ASP A 18 0.70 -6.21 11.14
N VAL A 19 1.69 -5.50 10.59
CA VAL A 19 2.31 -4.32 11.21
C VAL A 19 1.30 -3.19 11.47
N THR A 20 0.34 -2.98 10.57
CA THR A 20 -0.71 -1.97 10.74
C THR A 20 -1.60 -2.29 11.93
N TRP A 21 -1.98 -3.56 12.08
CA TRP A 21 -2.74 -4.05 13.23
C TRP A 21 -1.94 -3.92 14.53
N ALA A 22 -0.68 -4.34 14.54
CA ALA A 22 0.18 -4.28 15.73
C ALA A 22 0.42 -2.85 16.22
N LEU A 23 0.49 -1.88 15.31
CA LEU A 23 0.63 -0.47 15.62
C LEU A 23 -0.70 0.23 15.96
N GLY A 24 -1.84 -0.45 15.82
CA GLY A 24 -3.16 0.16 15.97
C GLY A 24 -3.43 1.24 14.92
N TRP A 25 -2.80 1.15 13.75
CA TRP A 25 -2.94 2.15 12.69
C TRP A 25 -4.31 2.01 12.02
N THR A 26 -5.05 3.12 12.00
CA THR A 26 -6.40 3.25 11.40
C THR A 26 -6.34 4.20 10.20
N GLY A 27 -5.20 4.27 9.50
CA GLY A 27 -4.87 5.34 8.56
C GLY A 27 -5.58 5.28 7.21
N ASP A 28 -6.87 4.99 7.23
CA ASP A 28 -7.83 5.27 6.17
C ASP A 28 -8.76 6.42 6.60
N THR A 29 -8.24 7.40 7.35
CA THR A 29 -8.91 8.38 8.23
C THR A 29 -10.22 9.03 7.76
N ASN A 30 -10.56 8.98 6.47
CA ASN A 30 -11.77 9.52 5.85
C ASN A 30 -12.71 8.48 5.21
N HIS A 31 -12.32 7.20 5.12
CA HIS A 31 -12.94 6.20 4.24
C HIS A 31 -13.57 4.99 4.96
N GLY A 32 -13.43 4.89 6.29
CA GLY A 32 -14.23 4.00 7.15
C GLY A 32 -14.11 2.49 6.84
N ARG A 33 -13.01 2.06 6.23
CA ARG A 33 -12.67 0.68 5.91
C ARG A 33 -12.19 -0.05 7.16
N ASP A 34 -12.62 -1.29 7.33
CA ASP A 34 -12.21 -2.08 8.49
C ASP A 34 -10.74 -2.56 8.37
N GLN A 35 -10.08 -2.67 9.52
CA GLN A 35 -8.69 -3.13 9.61
C GLN A 35 -8.49 -4.57 9.11
N ALA A 36 -9.53 -5.39 9.11
CA ALA A 36 -9.46 -6.78 8.66
C ALA A 36 -9.28 -6.87 7.14
N SER A 37 -9.97 -6.00 6.40
CA SER A 37 -9.86 -5.85 4.95
C SER A 37 -8.48 -5.34 4.56
N ALA A 38 -7.95 -4.34 5.30
CA ALA A 38 -6.58 -3.86 5.16
C ALA A 38 -5.56 -5.00 5.29
N ALA A 39 -5.64 -5.72 6.42
CA ALA A 39 -4.74 -6.83 6.70
C ALA A 39 -4.86 -7.93 5.63
N SER A 40 -6.06 -8.26 5.18
CA SER A 40 -6.26 -9.25 4.11
C SER A 40 -5.61 -8.83 2.80
N LEU A 41 -5.72 -7.55 2.41
CA LEU A 41 -5.11 -7.04 1.19
C LEU A 41 -3.58 -7.05 1.27
N TYR A 42 -3.02 -6.52 2.38
CA TYR A 42 -1.56 -6.52 2.56
C TYR A 42 -0.99 -7.94 2.61
N ARG A 43 -1.69 -8.89 3.22
CA ARG A 43 -1.32 -10.30 3.20
C ARG A 43 -1.34 -10.87 1.78
N SER A 44 -2.35 -10.56 0.98
CA SER A 44 -2.41 -10.94 -0.44
C SER A 44 -1.20 -10.42 -1.22
N TRP A 45 -0.87 -9.13 -1.07
CA TRP A 45 0.29 -8.54 -1.74
C TRP A 45 1.62 -9.09 -1.24
N GLU A 46 1.73 -9.38 0.05
CA GLU A 46 2.90 -10.06 0.63
C GLU A 46 3.10 -11.44 -0.02
N ASP A 47 2.04 -12.25 -0.11
CA ASP A 47 2.11 -13.60 -0.68
C ASP A 47 2.48 -13.56 -2.17
N ARG A 48 1.80 -12.72 -2.96
CA ARG A 48 2.04 -12.63 -4.41
C ARG A 48 3.38 -11.98 -4.74
N PHE A 49 3.65 -10.81 -4.18
CA PHE A 49 4.72 -9.93 -4.65
C PHE A 49 5.84 -9.73 -3.64
N GLY A 50 5.71 -10.26 -2.42
CA GLY A 50 6.63 -9.92 -1.34
C GLY A 50 6.59 -8.42 -1.06
N ALA A 51 5.39 -7.85 -1.04
CA ALA A 51 5.17 -6.45 -0.70
C ALA A 51 5.18 -6.26 0.83
N TYR A 52 6.09 -5.43 1.33
CA TYR A 52 6.28 -5.16 2.75
C TYR A 52 6.18 -3.67 3.04
N ILE A 53 5.38 -3.29 4.05
CA ILE A 53 5.30 -1.90 4.50
C ILE A 53 6.66 -1.48 5.08
N VAL A 54 7.24 -0.43 4.53
CA VAL A 54 8.52 0.15 4.98
C VAL A 54 8.36 1.58 5.50
N ARG A 55 7.22 2.22 5.23
CA ARG A 55 6.87 3.55 5.75
C ARG A 55 5.37 3.59 6.04
N LEU A 56 5.03 4.10 7.20
CA LEU A 56 3.67 4.34 7.65
C LEU A 56 3.56 5.80 8.09
N GLY A 57 2.76 6.57 7.37
CA GLY A 57 2.45 7.96 7.69
C GLY A 57 1.08 8.10 8.35
N PHE A 58 0.63 9.34 8.51
CA PHE A 58 -0.70 9.64 9.02
C PHE A 58 -1.80 9.14 8.06
N ALA A 59 -1.66 9.44 6.77
CA ALA A 59 -2.59 9.08 5.70
C ALA A 59 -1.85 8.55 4.46
N GLU A 60 -0.70 7.89 4.66
CA GLU A 60 0.04 7.26 3.55
C GLU A 60 0.77 5.99 4.00
N VAL A 61 0.95 5.06 3.07
CA VAL A 61 1.85 3.90 3.24
C VAL A 61 2.77 3.78 2.04
N VAL A 62 3.99 3.28 2.29
CA VAL A 62 4.91 2.87 1.23
C VAL A 62 5.31 1.42 1.46
N LEU A 63 5.27 0.63 0.38
CA LEU A 63 5.66 -0.77 0.37
C LEU A 63 6.90 -0.96 -0.50
N SER A 64 7.84 -1.76 -0.01
CA SER A 64 8.90 -2.36 -0.83
C SER A 64 8.38 -3.67 -1.43
N VAL A 65 8.62 -3.90 -2.71
CA VAL A 65 8.06 -5.02 -3.47
C VAL A 65 9.19 -5.88 -4.03
N ALA A 66 9.29 -7.11 -3.54
CA ALA A 66 10.40 -8.01 -3.92
C ALA A 66 10.22 -8.66 -5.30
N ARG A 67 8.98 -8.91 -5.71
CA ARG A 67 8.59 -9.55 -6.97
C ARG A 67 7.51 -8.69 -7.64
N PRO A 68 7.87 -7.54 -8.23
CA PRO A 68 6.90 -6.70 -8.91
C PRO A 68 6.25 -7.44 -10.10
N PRO A 69 5.04 -7.04 -10.51
CA PRO A 69 4.41 -7.61 -11.69
C PRO A 69 5.27 -7.33 -12.92
N THR A 70 5.50 -8.36 -13.72
CA THR A 70 6.28 -8.28 -14.96
C THR A 70 5.41 -8.36 -16.21
N GLU A 71 4.11 -8.67 -16.03
CA GLU A 71 3.13 -8.74 -17.10
C GLU A 71 2.05 -7.68 -16.91
N LEU A 72 1.66 -7.01 -18.01
CA LEU A 72 0.67 -5.92 -17.97
C LEU A 72 -0.71 -6.40 -17.48
N SER A 73 -1.09 -7.64 -17.78
CA SER A 73 -2.32 -8.27 -17.27
C SER A 73 -2.34 -8.32 -15.74
N GLU A 74 -1.23 -8.71 -15.12
CA GLU A 74 -1.09 -8.75 -13.67
C GLU A 74 -1.03 -7.33 -13.08
N ALA A 75 -0.27 -6.44 -13.70
CA ALA A 75 -0.16 -5.05 -13.27
C ALA A 75 -1.51 -4.32 -13.28
N ARG A 76 -2.40 -4.61 -14.24
CA ARG A 76 -3.78 -4.10 -14.26
C ARG A 76 -4.62 -4.57 -13.07
N LEU A 77 -4.47 -5.83 -12.66
CA LEU A 77 -5.17 -6.34 -11.48
C LEU A 77 -4.67 -5.66 -10.20
N VAL A 78 -3.36 -5.45 -10.08
CA VAL A 78 -2.77 -4.69 -8.97
C VAL A 78 -3.25 -3.23 -8.99
N ALA A 79 -3.30 -2.59 -10.16
CA ALA A 79 -3.82 -1.23 -10.31
C ALA A 79 -5.27 -1.11 -9.84
N LEU A 80 -6.13 -2.09 -10.15
CA LEU A 80 -7.52 -2.13 -9.66
C LEU A 80 -7.58 -2.32 -8.14
N GLU A 81 -6.72 -3.16 -7.57
CA GLU A 81 -6.62 -3.34 -6.11
C GLU A 81 -6.16 -2.05 -5.43
N HIS A 82 -5.16 -1.36 -6.00
CA HIS A 82 -4.72 -0.05 -5.55
C HIS A 82 -5.85 0.96 -5.66
N TYR A 83 -6.61 1.01 -6.75
CA TYR A 83 -7.73 1.94 -6.89
C TYR A 83 -8.84 1.67 -5.86
N ALA A 84 -9.14 0.39 -5.58
CA ALA A 84 -10.09 0.00 -4.53
C ALA A 84 -9.59 0.35 -3.12
N TRP A 85 -8.27 0.43 -2.91
CA TRP A 85 -7.63 0.64 -1.61
C TRP A 85 -7.14 2.08 -1.38
N CYS A 86 -6.81 2.83 -2.42
CA CYS A 86 -6.12 4.13 -2.43
C CYS A 86 -7.00 5.15 -3.19
N PRO A 87 -7.93 5.82 -2.49
CA PRO A 87 -8.95 6.67 -3.12
C PRO A 87 -8.35 7.86 -3.88
N THR A 88 -7.16 8.33 -3.52
CA THR A 88 -6.49 9.47 -4.18
C THR A 88 -6.19 9.22 -5.66
N LEU A 89 -6.05 7.96 -6.09
CA LEU A 89 -5.89 7.64 -7.52
C LEU A 89 -7.13 8.05 -8.33
N ASP A 90 -8.33 7.92 -7.75
CA ASP A 90 -9.58 8.37 -8.36
C ASP A 90 -9.72 9.89 -8.33
N GLU A 91 -9.46 10.49 -7.17
CA GLU A 91 -9.62 11.94 -6.95
C GLU A 91 -8.71 12.80 -7.84
N HIS A 92 -7.54 12.28 -8.21
CA HIS A 92 -6.62 12.94 -9.14
C HIS A 92 -6.86 12.56 -10.61
N GLY A 93 -7.85 11.72 -10.90
CA GLY A 93 -8.17 11.29 -12.26
C GLY A 93 -7.03 10.52 -12.92
N VAL A 94 -6.31 9.71 -12.16
CA VAL A 94 -5.19 8.92 -12.68
C VAL A 94 -5.74 7.87 -13.64
N ASP A 95 -5.20 7.85 -14.86
CA ASP A 95 -5.55 6.83 -15.84
C ASP A 95 -5.05 5.45 -15.37
N ILE A 96 -5.95 4.47 -15.29
CA ILE A 96 -5.63 3.16 -14.72
C ILE A 96 -4.64 2.36 -15.58
N GLU A 97 -4.61 2.60 -16.89
CA GLU A 97 -3.70 1.92 -17.81
C GLU A 97 -2.29 2.50 -17.72
N GLU A 98 -2.18 3.83 -17.61
CA GLU A 98 -0.93 4.51 -17.29
C GLU A 98 -0.41 4.06 -15.91
N TYR A 99 -1.29 3.98 -14.91
CA TYR A 99 -0.93 3.51 -13.58
C TYR A 99 -0.48 2.05 -13.58
N ALA A 100 -1.21 1.15 -14.23
CA ALA A 100 -0.81 -0.24 -14.39
C ALA A 100 0.57 -0.37 -15.05
N THR A 101 0.84 0.45 -16.07
CA THR A 101 2.16 0.48 -16.72
C THR A 101 3.26 0.91 -15.74
N SER A 102 2.97 1.87 -14.86
CA SER A 102 3.92 2.33 -13.83
C SER A 102 4.25 1.29 -12.75
N LEU A 103 3.40 0.27 -12.59
CA LEU A 103 3.61 -0.81 -11.62
C LEU A 103 4.54 -1.90 -12.16
N LEU A 104 4.75 -1.97 -13.47
CA LEU A 104 5.65 -2.94 -14.09
C LEU A 104 7.08 -2.75 -13.57
N ASP A 105 7.68 -3.85 -13.11
CA ASP A 105 9.04 -3.87 -12.54
C ASP A 105 9.27 -2.89 -11.37
N SER A 106 8.21 -2.30 -10.82
CA SER A 106 8.32 -1.30 -9.76
C SER A 106 8.46 -1.94 -8.38
N ASN A 107 9.66 -1.85 -7.81
CA ASN A 107 9.95 -2.36 -6.46
C ASN A 107 9.41 -1.48 -5.32
N SER A 108 8.61 -0.44 -5.63
CA SER A 108 8.08 0.49 -4.63
C SER A 108 6.66 0.90 -4.97
N TRP A 109 5.74 0.66 -4.04
CA TRP A 109 4.34 1.07 -4.16
C TRP A 109 3.99 2.09 -3.08
N GLY A 110 3.14 3.04 -3.43
CA GLY A 110 2.63 4.06 -2.52
C GLY A 110 1.11 4.13 -2.57
N CYS A 111 0.52 4.51 -1.45
CA CYS A 111 -0.92 4.70 -1.30
C CYS A 111 -1.16 5.85 -0.32
N TRP A 112 -2.16 6.70 -0.61
CA TRP A 112 -2.45 7.93 0.12
C TRP A 112 -3.97 8.08 0.32
N TRP A 113 -4.39 8.74 1.40
CA TRP A 113 -5.79 8.92 1.82
C TRP A 113 -6.08 10.32 2.37
N ASP A 114 -5.43 11.37 1.85
CA ASP A 114 -5.64 12.74 2.35
C ASP A 114 -7.03 13.32 2.02
#